data_AF-A0A3R8V0J8-F1
#
_entry.id   AF-A0A3R8V0J8-F1
#
_cell.length_a   1.000
_cell.length_b   1.000
_cell.length_c   1.000
_cell.angle_alpha   90.00
_cell.angle_beta   90.00
_cell.angle_gamma   90.00
#
_symmetry.space_group_name_H-M   'P 1'
#
loop_
_entity.id
_entity.type
_entity.pdbx_description
1 polymer ?
#
loop_
_entity_poly.entity_id
_entity_poly.type
_entity_poly.pdbx_seq_one_letter_code
_entity_poly.pdbx_strand_id
1 'polypeptide(L)'
;MALLLMQGCAPPTEIGFLSPDGLSSEFSPHVDVAMVNALSIEQLTISLHEARRANIRLLVDLGPIMRQPAPASEVKGSYLGSDGNERQKQLAPAPRNKLWAKAGHADGMRRLQAYLPLLSAYADVVDSVFLIDEPYLNGVSRQAYAALAGDVRQTLDGAGLQHVKIGVIFSSALFNADFAQLIQRHAAAYVEAIDNEYLRIGDQPASPAEQAWRENIAQHRLTTYDLAGNIYTGGGIPEGVDWVSFNFYASSLLLDQTHEESLAWFAKRFADGACARFANTTVSDLRKQLSFFHDGSMRAGQHWIEQDRALLDAAHDCRMEGTLTLLREAIITSGRPVQIMLIGESSDNGLLEFDARSTPKQGQPAKLIELRVRDEVLRARNLLQRHEDIRRLLYFTYANAYDPAIALHIGGAADMPSVLAEIYRN
;
A
#
# COMPACT_ATOMS: atom_id res chain seq x y z
N MET A 1 -18.02 39.79 -28.38
CA MET A 1 -16.85 38.89 -28.35
C MET A 1 -17.08 37.88 -27.23
N ALA A 2 -17.73 36.76 -27.56
CA ALA A 2 -18.08 35.73 -26.58
C ALA A 2 -16.91 34.75 -26.47
N LEU A 3 -16.34 34.63 -25.28
CA LEU A 3 -15.31 33.64 -24.96
C LEU A 3 -16.03 32.29 -24.85
N LEU A 4 -15.88 31.43 -25.87
CA LEU A 4 -16.22 30.00 -25.74
C LEU A 4 -15.18 29.38 -24.80
N LEU A 5 -15.58 29.14 -23.56
CA LEU A 5 -14.91 28.19 -22.68
C LEU A 5 -15.11 26.80 -23.30
N MET A 6 -14.09 26.28 -23.99
CA MET A 6 -14.04 24.87 -24.31
C MET A 6 -13.98 24.10 -22.98
N GLN A 7 -15.13 23.59 -22.54
CA GLN A 7 -15.21 22.49 -21.59
C GLN A 7 -14.55 21.29 -22.26
N GLY A 8 -13.23 21.16 -22.13
CA GLY A 8 -12.54 19.93 -22.47
C GLY A 8 -13.12 18.84 -21.57
N CYS A 9 -13.73 17.81 -22.17
CA CYS A 9 -14.04 16.58 -21.44
C CYS A 9 -12.75 16.12 -20.76
N ALA A 10 -12.80 15.93 -19.43
CA ALA A 10 -11.71 15.28 -18.73
C ALA A 10 -11.41 13.94 -19.43
N PRO A 11 -10.14 13.59 -19.67
CA PRO A 11 -9.83 12.28 -20.22
C PRO A 11 -10.43 11.19 -19.31
N PRO A 12 -10.97 10.11 -19.90
CA PRO A 12 -11.57 9.04 -19.12
C PRO A 12 -10.54 8.46 -18.15
N THR A 13 -11.00 8.06 -16.96
CA THR A 13 -10.16 7.35 -16.01
C THR A 13 -9.81 5.98 -16.56
N GLU A 14 -8.55 5.60 -16.42
CA GLU A 14 -8.05 4.29 -16.78
C GLU A 14 -8.17 3.30 -15.63
N ILE A 15 -8.64 2.10 -15.94
CA ILE A 15 -8.70 0.98 -15.00
C ILE A 15 -7.63 -0.03 -15.39
N GLY A 16 -6.94 -0.57 -14.40
CA GLY A 16 -5.79 -1.43 -14.63
C GLY A 16 -5.47 -2.40 -13.53
N PHE A 17 -4.35 -3.10 -13.73
CA PHE A 17 -3.83 -4.05 -12.76
C PHE A 17 -2.43 -3.69 -12.26
N LEU A 18 -2.21 -3.81 -10.96
CA LEU A 18 -0.92 -4.02 -10.35
C LEU A 18 -0.61 -5.53 -10.38
N SER A 19 0.33 -5.92 -11.24
CA SER A 19 0.77 -7.30 -11.45
C SER A 19 2.27 -7.39 -11.17
N PRO A 20 2.69 -7.49 -9.88
CA PRO A 20 4.09 -7.38 -9.48
C PRO A 20 5.04 -8.27 -10.29
N ASP A 21 4.67 -9.53 -10.51
CA ASP A 21 5.53 -10.52 -11.15
C ASP A 21 5.51 -10.48 -12.69
N GLY A 22 4.62 -9.69 -13.29
CA GLY A 22 4.52 -9.51 -14.73
C GLY A 22 3.09 -9.54 -15.25
N LEU A 23 2.95 -9.21 -16.53
CA LEU A 23 1.65 -9.15 -17.18
C LEU A 23 1.15 -10.54 -17.63
N SER A 24 -0.12 -10.82 -17.31
CA SER A 24 -0.83 -11.97 -17.87
C SER A 24 -1.50 -11.60 -19.19
N SER A 25 -1.27 -12.40 -20.22
CA SER A 25 -1.96 -12.28 -21.51
C SER A 25 -3.46 -12.52 -21.43
N GLU A 26 -3.93 -13.17 -20.36
CA GLU A 26 -5.34 -13.41 -20.10
C GLU A 26 -6.05 -12.11 -19.68
N PHE A 27 -5.39 -11.28 -18.88
CA PHE A 27 -6.01 -10.12 -18.24
C PHE A 27 -5.73 -8.81 -18.94
N SER A 28 -4.54 -8.66 -19.54
CA SER A 28 -4.10 -7.43 -20.19
C SER A 28 -5.03 -6.90 -21.31
N PRO A 29 -5.75 -7.73 -22.10
CA PRO A 29 -6.66 -7.22 -23.13
C PRO A 29 -7.93 -6.54 -22.59
N HIS A 30 -8.18 -6.60 -21.28
CA HIS A 30 -9.43 -6.14 -20.65
C HIS A 30 -9.27 -4.84 -19.83
N VAL A 31 -8.08 -4.22 -19.88
CA VAL A 31 -7.74 -3.04 -19.08
C VAL A 31 -6.98 -2.02 -19.93
N ASP A 32 -6.86 -0.78 -19.46
CA ASP A 32 -6.18 0.30 -20.19
C ASP A 32 -4.70 0.40 -19.82
N VAL A 33 -4.36 -0.07 -18.61
CA VAL A 33 -3.09 0.19 -17.96
C VAL A 33 -2.68 -0.95 -17.03
N ALA A 34 -1.38 -1.14 -16.84
CA ALA A 34 -0.87 -2.05 -15.83
C ALA A 34 0.42 -1.55 -15.19
N MET A 35 0.65 -1.98 -13.94
CA MET A 35 1.91 -1.79 -13.23
C MET A 35 2.59 -3.13 -13.00
N VAL A 36 3.91 -3.19 -13.22
CA VAL A 36 4.76 -4.37 -12.96
C VAL A 36 6.01 -3.96 -12.21
N ASN A 37 6.60 -4.89 -11.44
CA ASN A 37 7.88 -4.65 -10.80
C ASN A 37 9.01 -4.99 -11.78
N ALA A 38 10.06 -4.17 -11.80
CA ALA A 38 11.28 -4.45 -12.55
C ALA A 38 12.15 -5.48 -11.80
N LEU A 39 11.76 -6.76 -11.84
CA LEU A 39 12.46 -7.83 -11.13
C LEU A 39 13.73 -8.30 -11.86
N SER A 40 13.67 -8.34 -13.18
CA SER A 40 14.80 -8.63 -14.07
C SER A 40 14.57 -8.02 -15.46
N ILE A 41 15.63 -7.88 -16.25
CA ILE A 41 15.53 -7.43 -17.66
C ILE A 41 14.65 -8.40 -18.47
N GLU A 42 14.80 -9.70 -18.25
CA GLU A 42 14.03 -10.73 -18.95
C GLU A 42 12.52 -10.62 -18.64
N GLN A 43 12.16 -10.58 -17.35
CA GLN A 43 10.77 -10.46 -16.93
C GLN A 43 10.15 -9.13 -17.40
N LEU A 44 10.88 -8.02 -17.32
CA LEU A 44 10.38 -6.74 -17.82
C LEU A 44 10.21 -6.76 -19.35
N THR A 45 11.12 -7.40 -20.09
CA THR A 45 11.02 -7.56 -21.54
C THR A 45 9.73 -8.29 -21.94
N ILE A 46 9.41 -9.39 -21.24
CA ILE A 46 8.16 -10.13 -21.46
C ILE A 46 6.96 -9.23 -21.20
N SER A 47 6.94 -8.52 -20.07
CA SER A 47 5.84 -7.62 -19.71
C SER A 47 5.66 -6.47 -20.72
N LEU A 48 6.75 -5.88 -21.21
CA LEU A 48 6.71 -4.83 -22.23
C LEU A 48 6.19 -5.34 -23.58
N HIS A 49 6.60 -6.54 -24.00
CA HIS A 49 6.06 -7.19 -25.19
C HIS A 49 4.55 -7.42 -25.08
N GLU A 50 4.09 -7.93 -23.94
CA GLU A 50 2.67 -8.19 -23.69
C GLU A 50 1.86 -6.89 -23.63
N ALA A 51 2.38 -5.85 -22.98
CA ALA A 51 1.74 -4.53 -22.94
C ALA A 51 1.59 -3.93 -24.35
N ARG A 52 2.64 -4.01 -25.18
CA ARG A 52 2.58 -3.57 -26.59
C ARG A 52 1.54 -4.37 -27.38
N ARG A 53 1.50 -5.70 -27.20
CA ARG A 53 0.56 -6.59 -27.88
C ARG A 53 -0.89 -6.30 -27.51
N ALA A 54 -1.16 -6.04 -26.23
CA ALA A 54 -2.47 -5.70 -25.73
C ALA A 54 -2.85 -4.22 -25.95
N ASN A 55 -1.92 -3.39 -26.45
CA ASN A 55 -2.10 -1.95 -26.63
C ASN A 55 -2.49 -1.24 -25.32
N ILE A 56 -1.82 -1.59 -24.23
CA ILE A 56 -2.01 -0.96 -22.90
C ILE A 56 -0.77 -0.19 -22.48
N ARG A 57 -0.95 0.76 -21.56
CA ARG A 57 0.16 1.51 -20.97
C ARG A 57 0.81 0.74 -19.83
N LEU A 58 2.14 0.78 -19.76
CA LEU A 58 2.89 0.13 -18.69
C LEU A 58 3.50 1.14 -17.71
N LEU A 59 3.23 0.94 -16.43
CA LEU A 59 3.86 1.59 -15.30
C LEU A 59 4.91 0.62 -14.76
N VAL A 60 6.14 1.07 -14.61
CA VAL A 60 7.24 0.22 -14.15
C VAL A 60 7.64 0.62 -12.74
N ASP A 61 7.41 -0.24 -11.76
CA ASP A 61 7.95 -0.06 -10.42
C ASP A 61 9.43 -0.48 -10.39
N LEU A 62 10.31 0.51 -10.25
CA LEU A 62 11.75 0.37 -10.13
C LEU A 62 12.18 0.09 -8.68
N GLY A 63 11.26 0.03 -7.71
CA GLY A 63 11.52 -0.31 -6.31
C GLY A 63 12.51 -1.46 -6.11
N PRO A 64 12.36 -2.61 -6.78
CA PRO A 64 13.29 -3.74 -6.65
C PRO A 64 14.73 -3.44 -7.05
N ILE A 65 14.95 -2.52 -8.01
CA ILE A 65 16.29 -2.13 -8.45
C ILE A 65 16.80 -0.88 -7.74
N MET A 66 15.93 0.00 -7.26
CA MET A 66 16.31 1.22 -6.55
C MET A 66 16.62 0.99 -5.08
N ARG A 67 16.07 -0.09 -4.51
CA ARG A 67 16.16 -0.36 -3.08
C ARG A 67 17.30 -1.31 -2.72
N GLN A 68 17.97 -0.99 -1.62
CA GLN A 68 18.81 -1.91 -0.87
C GLN A 68 18.40 -1.84 0.61
N PRO A 69 18.31 -2.98 1.32
CA PRO A 69 18.08 -2.97 2.76
C PRO A 69 19.16 -2.17 3.49
N ALA A 70 18.75 -1.33 4.44
CA ALA A 70 19.68 -0.59 5.28
C ALA A 70 20.55 -1.57 6.10
N PRO A 71 21.88 -1.36 6.18
CA PRO A 71 22.71 -2.12 7.09
C PRO A 71 22.30 -1.83 8.54
N ALA A 72 22.51 -2.79 9.46
CA ALA A 72 22.10 -2.63 10.86
C ALA A 72 22.66 -1.35 11.53
N SER A 73 23.82 -0.86 11.08
CA SER A 73 24.43 0.40 11.55
C SER A 73 23.67 1.67 11.13
N GLU A 74 22.82 1.60 10.11
CA GLU A 74 21.98 2.71 9.63
C GLU A 74 20.55 2.65 10.20
N VAL A 75 20.14 1.51 10.76
CA VAL A 75 18.81 1.33 11.34
C VAL A 75 18.82 1.79 12.79
N LYS A 76 17.94 2.74 13.13
CA LYS A 76 17.78 3.20 14.51
C LYS A 76 17.33 2.05 15.41
N GLY A 77 18.17 1.74 16.40
CA GLY A 77 17.91 0.73 17.45
C GLY A 77 17.04 1.23 18.61
N SER A 78 16.46 2.42 18.49
CA SER A 78 15.61 3.02 19.52
C SER A 78 14.30 3.59 18.98
N TYR A 79 13.32 3.71 19.86
CA TYR A 79 11.99 4.29 19.60
C TYR A 79 11.54 5.13 20.81
N LEU A 80 10.54 5.99 20.60
CA LEU A 80 9.87 6.70 21.69
C LEU A 80 8.72 5.84 22.20
N GLY A 81 8.76 5.45 23.47
CA GLY A 81 7.69 4.67 24.12
C GLY A 81 6.41 5.49 24.32
N SER A 82 5.35 4.85 24.82
CA SER A 82 4.05 5.51 25.05
C SER A 82 4.12 6.65 26.07
N ASP A 83 5.13 6.63 26.94
CA ASP A 83 5.43 7.67 27.94
C ASP A 83 6.28 8.82 27.38
N GLY A 84 6.64 8.76 26.09
CA GLY A 84 7.49 9.75 25.41
C GLY A 84 8.98 9.57 25.67
N ASN A 85 9.39 8.57 26.45
CA ASN A 85 10.80 8.30 26.74
C ASN A 85 11.44 7.47 25.62
N GLU A 86 12.70 7.76 25.30
CA GLU A 86 13.45 6.94 24.34
C GLU A 86 13.85 5.60 24.96
N ARG A 87 13.62 4.52 24.22
CA ARG A 87 13.91 3.13 24.62
C ARG A 87 14.73 2.41 23.56
N GLN A 88 15.58 1.48 23.99
CA GLN A 88 16.35 0.63 23.10
C GLN A 88 15.56 -0.65 22.78
N LYS A 89 15.55 -1.01 21.50
CA LYS A 89 15.01 -2.26 20.99
C LYS A 89 15.80 -3.44 21.53
N GLN A 90 15.12 -4.51 21.92
CA GLN A 90 15.77 -5.72 22.45
C GLN A 90 16.39 -6.58 21.35
N LEU A 91 15.89 -6.47 20.13
CA LEU A 91 16.32 -7.27 18.98
C LEU A 91 17.10 -6.41 17.98
N ALA A 92 18.20 -6.96 17.46
CA ALA A 92 18.97 -6.33 16.39
C ALA A 92 18.14 -6.27 15.09
N PRO A 93 18.34 -5.25 14.23
CA PRO A 93 17.67 -5.13 12.94
C PRO A 93 17.78 -6.40 12.09
N ALA A 94 16.71 -6.74 11.36
CA ALA A 94 16.73 -7.92 10.51
C ALA A 94 17.69 -7.71 9.33
N PRO A 95 18.44 -8.74 8.90
CA PRO A 95 19.36 -8.61 7.77
C PRO A 95 18.68 -8.21 6.45
N ARG A 96 17.41 -8.57 6.27
CA ARG A 96 16.58 -8.22 5.10
C ARG A 96 15.43 -7.29 5.51
N ASN A 97 15.75 -6.19 6.19
CA ASN A 97 14.75 -5.21 6.61
C ASN A 97 14.19 -4.40 5.43
N LYS A 98 13.09 -3.69 5.67
CA LYS A 98 12.44 -2.87 4.65
C LYS A 98 12.99 -1.45 4.48
N LEU A 99 13.90 -1.02 5.36
CA LEU A 99 14.43 0.35 5.34
C LEU A 99 15.39 0.55 4.17
N TRP A 100 15.40 1.76 3.62
CA TRP A 100 16.27 2.11 2.50
C TRP A 100 17.66 2.52 2.97
N ALA A 101 18.69 1.85 2.44
CA ALA A 101 20.09 2.21 2.69
C ALA A 101 20.45 3.52 1.98
N LYS A 102 21.25 4.39 2.62
CA LYS A 102 21.77 5.61 1.96
C LYS A 102 22.61 5.29 0.72
N ALA A 103 23.41 4.22 0.79
CA ALA A 103 24.19 3.72 -0.35
C ALA A 103 23.32 3.20 -1.50
N GLY A 104 22.03 2.91 -1.23
CA GLY A 104 21.08 2.41 -2.21
C GLY A 104 20.85 3.36 -3.39
N HIS A 105 21.08 4.66 -3.22
CA HIS A 105 20.94 5.66 -4.30
C HIS A 105 21.87 5.33 -5.48
N ALA A 106 23.19 5.42 -5.28
CA ALA A 106 24.16 5.27 -6.37
C ALA A 106 24.09 3.87 -7.02
N ASP A 107 23.86 2.86 -6.20
CA ASP A 107 23.66 1.48 -6.63
C ASP A 107 22.40 1.30 -7.47
N GLY A 108 21.30 1.93 -7.07
CA GLY A 108 20.04 1.96 -7.81
C GLY A 108 20.19 2.62 -9.16
N MET A 109 20.83 3.79 -9.21
CA MET A 109 21.11 4.50 -10.47
C MET A 109 21.99 3.68 -11.41
N ARG A 110 23.01 2.99 -10.88
CA ARG A 110 23.84 2.07 -11.67
C ARG A 110 23.02 0.91 -12.25
N ARG A 111 22.10 0.34 -11.49
CA ARG A 111 21.22 -0.74 -11.98
C ARG A 111 20.23 -0.22 -13.02
N LEU A 112 19.67 0.97 -12.85
CA LEU A 112 18.78 1.61 -13.83
C LEU A 112 19.45 1.73 -15.21
N GLN A 113 20.74 2.05 -15.29
CA GLN A 113 21.47 2.14 -16.56
C GLN A 113 21.35 0.87 -17.42
N ALA A 114 21.28 -0.32 -16.79
CA ALA A 114 21.13 -1.59 -17.51
C ALA A 114 19.72 -1.75 -18.13
N TYR A 115 18.71 -1.07 -17.61
CA TYR A 115 17.34 -1.11 -18.08
C TYR A 115 17.04 -0.06 -19.15
N LEU A 116 17.84 1.02 -19.27
CA LEU A 116 17.57 2.11 -20.21
C LEU A 116 17.43 1.68 -21.67
N PRO A 117 18.31 0.81 -22.24
CA PRO A 117 18.15 0.38 -23.62
C PRO A 117 16.79 -0.30 -23.86
N LEU A 118 16.32 -1.08 -22.88
CA LEU A 118 15.02 -1.74 -22.93
C LEU A 118 13.89 -0.71 -22.83
N LEU A 119 13.93 0.21 -21.86
CA LEU A 119 12.91 1.26 -21.72
C LEU A 119 12.80 2.14 -22.98
N SER A 120 13.93 2.52 -23.58
CA SER A 120 13.97 3.28 -24.84
C SER A 120 13.40 2.49 -26.02
N ALA A 121 13.65 1.19 -26.11
CA ALA A 121 13.09 0.33 -27.16
C ALA A 121 11.56 0.16 -27.04
N TYR A 122 10.99 0.48 -25.87
CA TYR A 122 9.55 0.42 -25.57
C TYR A 122 8.97 1.77 -25.14
N ALA A 123 9.55 2.87 -25.64
CA ALA A 123 9.13 4.22 -25.31
C ALA A 123 7.64 4.50 -25.64
N ASP A 124 7.06 3.80 -26.61
CA ASP A 124 5.65 3.88 -26.99
C ASP A 124 4.68 3.29 -25.94
N VAL A 125 5.17 2.41 -25.05
CA VAL A 125 4.36 1.67 -24.09
C VAL A 125 4.67 2.06 -22.64
N VAL A 126 5.93 2.38 -22.33
CA VAL A 126 6.33 2.84 -21.00
C VAL A 126 5.76 4.23 -20.76
N ASP A 127 4.80 4.33 -19.83
CA ASP A 127 4.12 5.58 -19.50
C ASP A 127 4.71 6.24 -18.24
N SER A 128 5.00 5.45 -17.21
CA SER A 128 5.52 5.97 -15.94
C SER A 128 6.49 5.01 -15.27
N VAL A 129 7.37 5.55 -14.42
CA VAL A 129 8.20 4.79 -13.48
C VAL A 129 7.88 5.19 -12.04
N PHE A 130 7.91 4.23 -11.13
CA PHE A 130 7.83 4.45 -9.68
C PHE A 130 9.16 4.05 -9.06
N LEU A 131 9.65 4.81 -8.07
CA LEU A 131 11.06 4.70 -7.68
C LEU A 131 11.25 3.80 -6.47
N ILE A 132 10.52 4.08 -5.40
CA ILE A 132 10.56 3.34 -4.14
C ILE A 132 9.13 3.26 -3.63
N ASP A 133 8.62 2.06 -3.47
CA ASP A 133 7.32 1.82 -2.86
C ASP A 133 7.31 2.24 -1.39
N GLU A 134 6.22 2.89 -0.97
CA GLU A 134 5.97 3.40 0.39
C GLU A 134 7.19 4.10 1.02
N PRO A 135 7.79 5.12 0.37
CA PRO A 135 9.12 5.60 0.72
C PRO A 135 9.20 6.12 2.16
N TYR A 136 8.14 6.78 2.64
CA TYR A 136 8.13 7.39 3.97
C TYR A 136 8.00 6.34 5.07
N LEU A 137 7.22 5.28 4.84
CA LEU A 137 7.18 4.12 5.72
C LEU A 137 8.57 3.50 5.83
N ASN A 138 9.28 3.42 4.69
CA ASN A 138 10.61 2.82 4.57
C ASN A 138 11.78 3.79 4.91
N GLY A 139 11.49 4.93 5.56
CA GLY A 139 12.47 5.86 6.10
C GLY A 139 13.14 6.80 5.09
N VAL A 140 12.66 6.83 3.84
CA VAL A 140 13.14 7.76 2.82
C VAL A 140 12.48 9.12 3.07
N SER A 141 13.30 10.16 3.26
CA SER A 141 12.78 11.52 3.45
C SER A 141 12.26 12.13 2.15
N ARG A 142 11.42 13.16 2.27
CA ARG A 142 10.95 13.96 1.13
C ARG A 142 12.11 14.45 0.26
N GLN A 143 13.18 14.96 0.88
CA GLN A 143 14.35 15.47 0.17
C GLN A 143 15.13 14.35 -0.52
N ALA A 144 15.29 13.20 0.13
CA ALA A 144 15.99 12.06 -0.45
C ALA A 144 15.25 11.51 -1.68
N TYR A 145 13.92 11.40 -1.60
CA TYR A 145 13.10 11.00 -2.74
C TYR A 145 13.17 12.01 -3.88
N ALA A 146 13.07 13.31 -3.57
CA ALA A 146 13.17 14.38 -4.56
C ALA A 146 14.53 14.38 -5.30
N ALA A 147 15.63 14.15 -4.57
CA ALA A 147 16.95 14.03 -5.18
C ALA A 147 17.02 12.83 -6.13
N LEU A 148 16.55 11.66 -5.70
CA LEU A 148 16.49 10.47 -6.55
C LEU A 148 15.60 10.69 -7.79
N ALA A 149 14.44 11.34 -7.63
CA ALA A 149 13.56 11.67 -8.75
C ALA A 149 14.24 12.60 -9.76
N GLY A 150 15.01 13.59 -9.29
CA GLY A 150 15.82 14.47 -10.14
C GLY A 150 16.86 13.70 -10.96
N ASP A 151 17.62 12.82 -10.32
CA ASP A 151 18.66 12.02 -10.98
C ASP A 151 18.06 11.01 -11.98
N VAL A 152 16.91 10.40 -11.64
CA VAL A 152 16.16 9.53 -12.56
C VAL A 152 15.60 10.33 -13.73
N ARG A 153 15.03 11.52 -13.51
CA ARG A 153 14.55 12.41 -14.58
C ARG A 153 15.66 12.74 -15.57
N GLN A 154 16.82 13.18 -15.07
CA GLN A 154 17.98 13.47 -15.91
C GLN A 154 18.43 12.25 -16.73
N THR A 155 18.41 11.07 -16.10
CA THR A 155 18.78 9.81 -16.75
C THR A 155 17.81 9.42 -17.86
N LEU A 156 16.49 9.54 -17.61
CA LEU A 156 15.45 9.27 -18.60
C LEU A 156 15.51 10.30 -19.75
N ASP A 157 15.73 11.58 -19.46
CA ASP A 157 15.88 12.63 -20.48
C ASP A 157 17.05 12.37 -21.40
N GLY A 158 18.20 11.98 -20.84
CA GLY A 158 19.38 11.60 -21.61
C GLY A 158 19.16 10.39 -22.52
N ALA A 159 18.17 9.54 -22.21
CA ALA A 159 17.77 8.38 -23.01
C ALA A 159 16.58 8.64 -23.96
N GLY A 160 16.13 9.91 -24.09
CA GLY A 160 15.00 10.27 -24.96
C GLY A 160 13.63 9.88 -24.41
N LEU A 161 13.50 9.70 -23.09
CA LEU A 161 12.28 9.28 -22.40
C LEU A 161 11.63 10.45 -21.63
N GLN A 162 11.64 11.66 -22.21
CA GLN A 162 11.09 12.88 -21.57
C GLN A 162 9.61 12.76 -21.21
N HIS A 163 8.86 11.94 -21.93
CA HIS A 163 7.43 11.71 -21.72
C HIS A 163 7.13 10.74 -20.58
N VAL A 164 8.09 9.92 -20.16
CA VAL A 164 7.90 8.94 -19.07
C VAL A 164 7.80 9.70 -17.76
N LYS A 165 6.68 9.53 -17.07
CA LYS A 165 6.37 10.22 -15.81
C LYS A 165 7.02 9.53 -14.61
N ILE A 166 7.27 10.27 -13.54
CA ILE A 166 7.80 9.75 -12.28
C ILE A 166 6.69 9.76 -11.22
N GLY A 167 6.46 8.63 -10.58
CA GLY A 167 5.45 8.49 -9.54
C GLY A 167 6.00 8.18 -8.16
N VAL A 168 5.17 8.42 -7.15
CA VAL A 168 5.36 7.99 -5.77
C VAL A 168 4.10 7.30 -5.24
N ILE A 169 4.27 6.21 -4.50
CA ILE A 169 3.17 5.48 -3.83
C ILE A 169 3.39 5.61 -2.32
N PHE A 170 2.44 6.24 -1.63
CA PHE A 170 2.46 6.36 -0.16
C PHE A 170 1.62 5.26 0.49
N SER A 171 2.12 4.70 1.59
CA SER A 171 1.26 3.94 2.51
C SER A 171 0.27 4.90 3.18
N SER A 172 -1.01 4.69 2.94
CA SER A 172 -2.11 5.53 3.44
C SER A 172 -1.84 7.05 3.29
N ALA A 173 -2.09 7.83 4.35
CA ALA A 173 -1.86 9.26 4.38
C ALA A 173 -0.47 9.64 4.93
N LEU A 174 0.57 8.82 4.76
CA LEU A 174 1.91 9.12 5.31
C LEU A 174 2.55 10.39 4.72
N PHE A 175 2.08 10.89 3.59
CA PHE A 175 2.46 12.22 3.09
C PHE A 175 1.97 13.36 4.01
N ASN A 176 1.05 13.10 4.94
CA ASN A 176 0.65 14.04 5.99
C ASN A 176 1.47 13.77 7.26
N ALA A 177 2.12 14.81 7.79
CA ALA A 177 3.03 14.68 8.93
C ALA A 177 2.32 14.19 10.21
N ASP A 178 1.12 14.68 10.50
CA ASP A 178 0.36 14.31 11.71
C ASP A 178 -0.11 12.85 11.64
N PHE A 179 -0.54 12.40 10.46
CA PHE A 179 -0.87 10.99 10.22
C PHE A 179 0.37 10.11 10.31
N ALA A 180 1.51 10.53 9.75
CA ALA A 180 2.75 9.78 9.86
C ALA A 180 3.22 9.63 11.32
N GLN A 181 3.03 10.66 12.14
CA GLN A 181 3.29 10.57 13.58
C GLN A 181 2.33 9.60 14.29
N LEU A 182 1.07 9.51 13.86
CA LEU A 182 0.13 8.50 14.37
C LEU A 182 0.66 7.08 14.10
N ILE A 183 0.99 6.77 12.86
CA ILE A 183 1.53 5.47 12.46
C ILE A 183 2.82 5.15 13.23
N GLN A 184 3.74 6.11 13.35
CA GLN A 184 4.99 5.97 14.10
C GLN A 184 4.74 5.70 15.60
N ARG A 185 3.73 6.31 16.24
CA ARG A 185 3.38 6.03 17.64
C ARG A 185 2.86 4.61 17.80
N HIS A 186 1.97 4.14 16.93
CA HIS A 186 1.44 2.77 17.01
C HIS A 186 2.48 1.71 16.65
N ALA A 187 3.40 2.00 15.71
CA ALA A 187 4.55 1.16 15.44
C ALA A 187 5.47 1.05 16.67
N ALA A 188 5.68 2.15 17.41
CA ALA A 188 6.43 2.14 18.65
C ALA A 188 5.72 1.34 19.76
N ALA A 189 4.40 1.48 19.91
CA ALA A 189 3.62 0.69 20.87
C ALA A 189 3.67 -0.82 20.58
N TYR A 190 3.66 -1.20 19.28
CA TYR A 190 3.86 -2.58 18.85
C TYR A 190 5.23 -3.12 19.29
N VAL A 191 6.30 -2.35 19.07
CA VAL A 191 7.66 -2.72 19.51
C VAL A 191 7.77 -2.80 21.03
N GLU A 192 7.18 -1.85 21.74
CA GLU A 192 7.15 -1.82 23.21
C GLU A 192 6.51 -3.09 23.78
N ALA A 193 5.39 -3.55 23.20
CA ALA A 193 4.74 -4.79 23.63
C ALA A 193 5.65 -6.02 23.42
N ILE A 194 6.34 -6.10 22.27
CA ILE A 194 7.26 -7.20 21.98
C ILE A 194 8.47 -7.17 22.92
N ASP A 195 9.08 -6.01 23.11
CA ASP A 195 10.27 -5.86 23.95
C ASP A 195 9.98 -6.23 25.41
N ASN A 196 8.84 -5.76 25.93
CA ASN A 196 8.41 -6.07 27.30
C ASN A 196 8.18 -7.57 27.49
N GLU A 197 7.51 -8.23 26.53
CA GLU A 197 7.28 -9.67 26.59
C GLU A 197 8.58 -10.48 26.43
N TYR A 198 9.46 -10.06 25.52
CA TYR A 198 10.77 -10.67 25.31
C TYR A 198 11.65 -10.61 26.57
N LEU A 199 11.64 -9.49 27.28
CA LEU A 199 12.33 -9.33 28.57
C LEU A 199 11.68 -10.18 29.67
N ARG A 200 10.35 -10.12 29.81
CA ARG A 200 9.61 -10.90 30.81
C ARG A 200 9.93 -12.40 30.73
N ILE A 201 9.94 -12.96 29.52
CA ILE A 201 10.26 -14.38 29.27
C ILE A 201 11.74 -14.68 29.56
N GLY A 202 12.64 -13.71 29.36
CA GLY A 202 14.06 -13.85 29.66
C GLY A 202 14.40 -13.81 31.16
N ASP A 203 13.63 -13.06 31.94
CA ASP A 203 13.89 -12.81 33.35
C ASP A 203 13.16 -13.77 34.30
N GLN A 204 12.26 -14.61 33.78
CA GLN A 204 11.40 -15.50 34.56
C GLN A 204 11.46 -16.94 34.05
N PRO A 205 11.12 -17.96 34.87
CA PRO A 205 10.92 -19.32 34.38
C PRO A 205 9.82 -19.35 33.32
N ALA A 206 10.20 -19.67 32.08
CA ALA A 206 9.31 -19.69 30.94
C ALA A 206 8.89 -21.12 30.58
N SER A 207 7.64 -21.27 30.16
CA SER A 207 7.13 -22.48 29.55
C SER A 207 7.81 -22.77 28.20
N PRO A 208 7.77 -24.01 27.70
CA PRO A 208 8.28 -24.33 26.36
C PRO A 208 7.65 -23.49 25.24
N ALA A 209 6.37 -23.14 25.38
CA ALA A 209 5.66 -22.29 24.41
C ALA A 209 6.18 -20.84 24.42
N GLU A 210 6.45 -20.28 25.60
CA GLU A 210 7.03 -18.95 25.73
C GLU A 210 8.45 -18.90 25.15
N GLN A 211 9.27 -19.94 25.35
CA GLN A 211 10.59 -19.97 24.73
C GLN A 211 10.55 -20.15 23.21
N ALA A 212 9.64 -21.00 22.71
CA ALA A 212 9.42 -21.11 21.28
C ALA A 212 8.97 -19.77 20.67
N TRP A 213 8.11 -19.00 21.36
CA TRP A 213 7.73 -17.66 20.94
C TRP A 213 8.93 -16.70 20.92
N ARG A 214 9.77 -16.72 21.96
CA ARG A 214 10.94 -15.84 22.07
C ARG A 214 11.98 -16.11 20.96
N GLU A 215 12.21 -17.39 20.65
CA GLU A 215 13.07 -17.80 19.54
C GLU A 215 12.46 -17.39 18.19
N ASN A 216 11.15 -17.57 18.03
CA ASN A 216 10.45 -17.23 16.80
C ASN A 216 10.47 -15.72 16.54
N ILE A 217 10.12 -14.88 17.53
CA ILE A 217 10.06 -13.42 17.34
C ILE A 217 11.44 -12.82 17.05
N ALA A 218 12.52 -13.43 17.56
CA ALA A 218 13.88 -13.00 17.23
C ALA A 218 14.22 -13.16 15.74
N GLN A 219 13.62 -14.13 15.05
CA GLN A 219 13.93 -14.49 13.66
C GLN A 219 12.84 -14.12 12.65
N HIS A 220 11.57 -14.13 13.05
CA HIS A 220 10.39 -14.09 12.18
C HIS A 220 9.39 -12.98 12.56
N ARG A 221 9.87 -11.86 13.11
CA ARG A 221 9.03 -10.70 13.43
C ARG A 221 8.59 -9.91 12.20
N LEU A 222 7.50 -9.16 12.35
CA LEU A 222 7.02 -8.22 11.34
C LEU A 222 8.02 -7.07 11.13
N THR A 223 8.04 -6.57 9.90
CA THR A 223 8.91 -5.46 9.50
C THR A 223 8.65 -4.19 10.31
N THR A 224 7.42 -4.01 10.82
CA THR A 224 7.03 -2.93 11.74
C THR A 224 8.02 -2.75 12.90
N TYR A 225 8.63 -3.84 13.39
CA TYR A 225 9.63 -3.77 14.44
C TYR A 225 10.85 -2.93 14.04
N ASP A 226 11.37 -3.15 12.84
CA ASP A 226 12.53 -2.40 12.34
C ASP A 226 12.12 -0.99 11.90
N LEU A 227 10.91 -0.83 11.35
CA LEU A 227 10.37 0.46 10.91
C LEU A 227 10.14 1.44 12.08
N ALA A 228 9.72 0.97 13.25
CA ALA A 228 9.45 1.83 14.40
C ALA A 228 10.71 2.66 14.77
N GLY A 229 10.60 3.99 14.70
CA GLY A 229 11.69 4.93 14.97
C GLY A 229 12.50 5.30 13.73
N ASN A 230 12.21 4.67 12.58
CA ASN A 230 12.83 4.92 11.28
C ASN A 230 11.84 5.42 10.22
N ILE A 231 10.53 5.47 10.50
CA ILE A 231 9.53 6.07 9.60
C ILE A 231 9.84 7.56 9.44
N TYR A 232 9.81 8.06 8.20
CA TYR A 232 9.89 9.49 7.96
C TYR A 232 8.53 10.15 8.24
N THR A 233 8.50 11.00 9.27
CA THR A 233 7.25 11.65 9.73
C THR A 233 7.12 13.11 9.31
N GLY A 234 8.01 13.61 8.45
CA GLY A 234 7.99 15.01 8.03
C GLY A 234 6.92 15.35 6.97
N GLY A 235 6.32 14.34 6.34
CA GLY A 235 5.30 14.51 5.31
C GLY A 235 5.75 15.31 4.07
N GLY A 236 4.76 15.79 3.33
CA GLY A 236 4.86 16.54 2.07
C GLY A 236 4.96 15.65 0.83
N ILE A 237 4.68 16.25 -0.34
CA ILE A 237 4.90 15.61 -1.64
C ILE A 237 6.33 15.91 -2.11
N PRO A 238 7.13 14.90 -2.50
CA PRO A 238 8.46 15.11 -3.08
C PRO A 238 8.41 15.94 -4.35
N GLU A 239 9.47 16.70 -4.60
CA GLU A 239 9.63 17.39 -5.87
C GLU A 239 9.98 16.40 -7.00
N GLY A 240 9.65 16.77 -8.24
CA GLY A 240 10.01 15.99 -9.44
C GLY A 240 9.12 14.79 -9.71
N VAL A 241 7.99 14.66 -9.01
CA VAL A 241 6.97 13.64 -9.29
C VAL A 241 5.82 14.21 -10.10
N ASP A 242 5.31 13.41 -11.03
CA ASP A 242 4.13 13.67 -11.86
C ASP A 242 2.90 12.93 -11.32
N TRP A 243 3.11 11.77 -10.68
CA TRP A 243 2.07 10.94 -10.08
C TRP A 243 2.20 10.89 -8.56
N VAL A 244 1.09 11.07 -7.87
CA VAL A 244 0.95 10.69 -6.47
C VAL A 244 -0.10 9.61 -6.37
N SER A 245 0.29 8.51 -5.71
CA SER A 245 -0.57 7.38 -5.41
C SER A 245 -0.53 7.09 -3.94
N PHE A 246 -1.55 6.40 -3.45
CA PHE A 246 -1.50 5.79 -2.13
C PHE A 246 -2.23 4.44 -2.14
N ASN A 247 -1.79 3.57 -1.25
CA ASN A 247 -2.44 2.33 -0.91
C ASN A 247 -2.99 2.40 0.51
N PHE A 248 -4.29 2.16 0.68
CA PHE A 248 -4.89 2.05 2.01
C PHE A 248 -5.95 0.97 2.01
N TYR A 249 -5.51 -0.28 1.94
CA TYR A 249 -6.37 -1.45 1.78
C TYR A 249 -7.23 -1.74 3.02
N ALA A 250 -8.35 -2.43 2.84
CA ALA A 250 -9.16 -2.91 3.95
C ALA A 250 -8.36 -3.91 4.79
N SER A 251 -7.52 -4.76 4.19
CA SER A 251 -6.61 -5.64 4.95
C SER A 251 -5.66 -4.85 5.85
N SER A 252 -5.03 -3.79 5.34
CA SER A 252 -4.14 -2.94 6.12
C SER A 252 -4.91 -2.27 7.26
N LEU A 253 -6.09 -1.71 6.98
CA LEU A 253 -6.92 -1.10 8.00
C LEU A 253 -7.32 -2.08 9.10
N LEU A 254 -7.75 -3.29 8.74
CA LEU A 254 -8.36 -4.25 9.67
C LEU A 254 -7.34 -5.08 10.46
N LEU A 255 -6.18 -5.37 9.87
CA LEU A 255 -5.23 -6.35 10.42
C LEU A 255 -3.91 -5.73 10.88
N ASP A 256 -3.53 -4.55 10.39
CA ASP A 256 -2.31 -3.88 10.85
C ASP A 256 -2.61 -2.99 12.07
N GLN A 257 -2.03 -3.37 13.20
CA GLN A 257 -2.21 -2.66 14.46
C GLN A 257 -1.70 -1.20 14.40
N THR A 258 -0.81 -0.86 13.47
CA THR A 258 -0.38 0.53 13.26
C THR A 258 -1.54 1.46 12.87
N HIS A 259 -2.64 0.89 12.36
CA HIS A 259 -3.84 1.61 11.97
C HIS A 259 -4.95 1.64 13.03
N GLU A 260 -4.73 1.13 14.25
CA GLU A 260 -5.76 0.96 15.30
C GLU A 260 -6.65 2.20 15.53
N GLU A 261 -6.07 3.40 15.44
CA GLU A 261 -6.77 4.67 15.65
C GLU A 261 -7.03 5.48 14.37
N SER A 262 -6.76 4.92 13.18
CA SER A 262 -6.81 5.68 11.92
C SER A 262 -8.19 6.29 11.67
N LEU A 263 -9.27 5.52 11.84
CA LEU A 263 -10.64 6.03 11.61
C LEU A 263 -11.02 7.11 12.62
N ALA A 264 -10.69 6.94 13.90
CA ALA A 264 -10.90 7.95 14.92
C ALA A 264 -10.10 9.23 14.65
N TRP A 265 -8.86 9.09 14.15
CA TRP A 265 -8.02 10.22 13.75
C TRP A 265 -8.64 10.99 12.59
N PHE A 266 -9.12 10.30 11.55
CA PHE A 266 -9.85 10.96 10.45
C PHE A 266 -11.13 11.61 10.93
N ALA A 267 -11.90 10.96 11.80
CA ALA A 267 -13.13 11.52 12.38
C ALA A 267 -12.88 12.81 13.18
N LYS A 268 -11.75 12.90 13.89
CA LYS A 268 -11.37 14.13 14.61
C LYS A 268 -11.06 15.29 13.66
N ARG A 269 -10.48 14.99 12.49
CA ARG A 269 -10.11 16.02 11.49
C ARG A 269 -11.26 16.39 10.55
N PHE A 270 -12.12 15.42 10.25
CA PHE A 270 -13.24 15.53 9.31
C PHE A 270 -14.54 15.16 10.02
N ALA A 271 -14.88 15.94 11.05
CA ALA A 271 -16.00 15.68 11.95
C ALA A 271 -17.37 15.75 11.25
N ASP A 272 -17.49 16.60 10.23
CA ASP A 272 -18.70 16.80 9.44
C ASP A 272 -18.56 16.09 8.08
N GLY A 273 -18.64 14.77 8.07
CA GLY A 273 -18.48 13.99 6.83
C GLY A 273 -18.55 12.49 7.02
N ALA A 274 -18.02 11.74 6.04
CA ALA A 274 -18.03 10.27 6.01
C ALA A 274 -17.39 9.61 7.25
N CYS A 275 -16.55 10.34 7.99
CA CYS A 275 -15.87 9.84 9.17
C CYS A 275 -16.62 10.03 10.49
N ALA A 276 -17.68 10.83 10.53
CA ALA A 276 -18.31 11.26 11.79
C ALA A 276 -18.66 10.09 12.73
N ARG A 277 -19.17 8.99 12.17
CA ARG A 277 -19.57 7.79 12.92
C ARG A 277 -18.42 7.06 13.62
N PHE A 278 -17.18 7.30 13.21
CA PHE A 278 -16.00 6.64 13.76
C PHE A 278 -15.29 7.49 14.82
N ALA A 279 -15.91 8.59 15.27
CA ALA A 279 -15.44 9.31 16.43
C ALA A 279 -15.31 8.34 17.62
N ASN A 280 -14.10 8.25 18.18
CA ASN A 280 -13.77 7.32 19.27
C ASN A 280 -13.97 5.83 18.95
N THR A 281 -14.03 5.43 17.67
CA THR A 281 -14.10 4.02 17.27
C THR A 281 -12.71 3.56 16.84
N THR A 282 -12.17 2.55 17.51
CA THR A 282 -10.92 1.92 17.07
C THR A 282 -11.20 0.84 16.01
N VAL A 283 -10.16 0.43 15.28
CA VAL A 283 -10.25 -0.70 14.35
C VAL A 283 -10.64 -1.99 15.07
N SER A 284 -10.13 -2.21 16.29
CA SER A 284 -10.55 -3.37 17.08
C SER A 284 -12.04 -3.35 17.43
N ASP A 285 -12.64 -2.18 17.63
CA ASP A 285 -14.09 -2.06 17.82
C ASP A 285 -14.88 -2.21 16.51
N LEU A 286 -14.31 -1.80 15.38
CA LEU A 286 -14.86 -2.08 14.05
C LEU A 286 -14.92 -3.60 13.80
N ARG A 287 -13.83 -4.32 14.07
CA ARG A 287 -13.75 -5.78 13.88
C ARG A 287 -14.82 -6.52 14.65
N LYS A 288 -15.07 -6.17 15.91
CA LYS A 288 -16.11 -6.81 16.75
C LYS A 288 -17.53 -6.68 16.17
N GLN A 289 -17.78 -5.73 15.29
CA GLN A 289 -19.06 -5.51 14.63
C GLN A 289 -19.21 -6.30 13.32
N LEU A 290 -18.10 -6.75 12.72
CA LEU A 290 -18.11 -7.49 11.47
C LEU A 290 -18.49 -8.95 11.72
N SER A 291 -19.38 -9.48 10.90
CA SER A 291 -19.89 -10.84 11.03
C SER A 291 -18.84 -11.93 10.80
N PHE A 292 -17.65 -11.56 10.31
CA PHE A 292 -16.52 -12.43 10.00
C PHE A 292 -15.30 -12.25 10.90
N PHE A 293 -15.41 -11.49 12.00
CA PHE A 293 -14.38 -11.35 13.03
C PHE A 293 -14.94 -11.77 14.40
N HIS A 294 -15.12 -13.08 14.59
CA HIS A 294 -15.72 -13.58 15.83
C HIS A 294 -15.41 -15.06 16.08
N ASP A 295 -15.52 -15.51 17.33
CA ASP A 295 -15.42 -16.93 17.67
C ASP A 295 -16.72 -17.68 17.35
N GLY A 296 -16.58 -18.96 16.99
CA GLY A 296 -17.70 -19.86 16.73
C GLY A 296 -18.13 -19.94 15.26
N SER A 297 -19.33 -20.48 15.04
CA SER A 297 -19.89 -20.79 13.72
C SER A 297 -20.16 -19.53 12.91
N MET A 298 -19.81 -19.57 11.61
CA MET A 298 -20.05 -18.49 10.66
C MET A 298 -21.46 -17.90 10.78
N ARG A 299 -21.53 -16.57 10.83
CA ARG A 299 -22.79 -15.84 10.73
C ARG A 299 -23.16 -15.67 9.26
N ALA A 300 -23.97 -16.60 8.75
CA ALA A 300 -24.48 -16.55 7.39
C ALA A 300 -25.89 -15.95 7.35
N GLY A 301 -26.16 -15.08 6.37
CA GLY A 301 -27.49 -14.52 6.11
C GLY A 301 -27.43 -13.13 5.48
N GLN A 302 -28.48 -12.78 4.74
CA GLN A 302 -28.55 -11.52 3.99
C GLN A 302 -28.35 -10.29 4.89
N HIS A 303 -28.95 -10.29 6.07
CA HIS A 303 -28.81 -9.20 7.04
C HIS A 303 -27.35 -8.97 7.48
N TRP A 304 -26.59 -10.03 7.73
CA TRP A 304 -25.17 -9.92 8.11
C TRP A 304 -24.32 -9.39 6.97
N ILE A 305 -24.56 -9.88 5.74
CA ILE A 305 -23.88 -9.40 4.53
C ILE A 305 -24.14 -7.91 4.32
N GLU A 306 -25.39 -7.47 4.45
CA GLU A 306 -25.77 -6.06 4.30
C GLU A 306 -25.18 -5.17 5.41
N GLN A 307 -25.17 -5.66 6.65
CA GLN A 307 -24.56 -4.94 7.78
C GLN A 307 -23.05 -4.78 7.59
N ASP A 308 -22.34 -5.86 7.25
CA ASP A 308 -20.90 -5.83 6.98
C ASP A 308 -20.58 -4.89 5.83
N ARG A 309 -21.34 -4.98 4.73
CA ARG A 309 -21.19 -4.09 3.59
C ARG A 309 -21.36 -2.63 4.01
N ALA A 310 -22.45 -2.28 4.69
CA ALA A 310 -22.70 -0.90 5.11
C ALA A 310 -21.63 -0.37 6.09
N LEU A 311 -21.08 -1.23 6.95
CA LEU A 311 -20.01 -0.86 7.87
C LEU A 311 -18.69 -0.61 7.13
N LEU A 312 -18.31 -1.52 6.23
CA LEU A 312 -17.10 -1.42 5.42
C LEU A 312 -17.18 -0.29 4.38
N ASP A 313 -18.35 -0.03 3.79
CA ASP A 313 -18.60 1.10 2.90
C ASP A 313 -18.31 2.41 3.63
N ALA A 314 -18.85 2.57 4.84
CA ALA A 314 -18.60 3.77 5.63
C ALA A 314 -17.14 3.89 6.07
N ALA A 315 -16.50 2.78 6.47
CA ALA A 315 -15.08 2.78 6.83
C ALA A 315 -14.20 3.15 5.61
N HIS A 316 -14.51 2.61 4.43
CA HIS A 316 -13.88 2.94 3.16
C HIS A 316 -14.04 4.43 2.84
N ASP A 317 -15.27 4.96 2.87
CA ASP A 317 -15.52 6.37 2.59
C ASP A 317 -14.75 7.27 3.56
N CYS A 318 -14.74 6.94 4.85
CA CYS A 318 -13.96 7.70 5.81
C CYS A 318 -12.46 7.73 5.46
N ARG A 319 -11.84 6.56 5.25
CA ARG A 319 -10.39 6.49 4.97
C ARG A 319 -10.03 7.13 3.64
N MET A 320 -10.82 6.90 2.60
CA MET A 320 -10.48 7.32 1.24
C MET A 320 -10.77 8.81 1.02
N GLU A 321 -11.93 9.32 1.46
CA GLU A 321 -12.25 10.75 1.38
C GLU A 321 -11.32 11.59 2.25
N GLY A 322 -11.05 11.11 3.48
CA GLY A 322 -10.10 11.76 4.38
C GLY A 322 -8.70 11.82 3.77
N THR A 323 -8.21 10.70 3.22
CA THR A 323 -6.89 10.64 2.57
C THR A 323 -6.82 11.52 1.32
N LEU A 324 -7.84 11.47 0.45
CA LEU A 324 -7.89 12.32 -0.76
C LEU A 324 -7.95 13.81 -0.41
N THR A 325 -8.70 14.18 0.64
CA THR A 325 -8.76 15.57 1.12
C THR A 325 -7.38 16.04 1.56
N LEU A 326 -6.69 15.26 2.39
CA LEU A 326 -5.31 15.56 2.80
C LEU A 326 -4.36 15.62 1.61
N LEU A 327 -4.51 14.72 0.64
CA LEU A 327 -3.66 14.68 -0.54
C LEU A 327 -3.84 15.95 -1.37
N ARG A 328 -5.08 16.36 -1.62
CA ARG A 328 -5.40 17.60 -2.34
C ARG A 328 -4.81 18.83 -1.62
N GLU A 329 -4.93 18.89 -0.29
CA GLU A 329 -4.28 19.94 0.53
C GLU A 329 -2.75 19.93 0.31
N ALA A 330 -2.11 18.75 0.37
CA ALA A 330 -0.67 18.60 0.18
C ALA A 330 -0.22 18.98 -1.24
N ILE A 331 -1.00 18.65 -2.27
CA ILE A 331 -0.75 19.02 -3.67
C ILE A 331 -0.84 20.53 -3.84
N ILE A 332 -1.91 21.16 -3.36
CA ILE A 332 -2.06 22.63 -3.38
C ILE A 332 -0.87 23.30 -2.68
N THR A 333 -0.50 22.80 -1.49
CA THR A 333 0.64 23.33 -0.73
C THR A 333 1.97 23.18 -1.47
N SER A 334 2.13 22.11 -2.25
CA SER A 334 3.34 21.89 -3.05
C SER A 334 3.46 22.86 -4.25
N GLY A 335 2.35 23.45 -4.69
CA GLY A 335 2.29 24.36 -5.83
C GLY A 335 2.56 23.70 -7.18
N ARG A 336 2.53 22.36 -7.27
CA ARG A 336 2.84 21.60 -8.49
C ARG A 336 1.63 20.82 -8.99
N PRO A 337 1.40 20.78 -10.32
CA PRO A 337 0.39 19.90 -10.89
C PRO A 337 0.89 18.45 -10.81
N VAL A 338 0.20 17.62 -10.04
CA VAL A 338 0.40 16.17 -10.03
C VAL A 338 -0.91 15.49 -10.35
N GLN A 339 -0.82 14.27 -10.89
CA GLN A 339 -1.97 13.43 -11.16
C GLN A 339 -2.14 12.41 -10.03
N ILE A 340 -3.40 12.08 -9.72
CA ILE A 340 -3.74 11.12 -8.67
C ILE A 340 -4.01 9.75 -9.29
N MET A 341 -3.36 8.74 -8.74
CA MET A 341 -3.64 7.32 -8.99
C MET A 341 -4.06 6.65 -7.68
N LEU A 342 -4.97 5.69 -7.74
CA LEU A 342 -5.31 4.83 -6.62
C LEU A 342 -4.91 3.39 -6.89
N ILE A 343 -4.57 2.68 -5.82
CA ILE A 343 -4.47 1.23 -5.83
C ILE A 343 -5.55 0.70 -4.89
N GLY A 344 -6.49 -0.07 -5.45
CA GLY A 344 -7.59 -0.70 -4.74
C GLY A 344 -7.28 -2.14 -4.38
N GLU A 345 -7.81 -2.59 -3.24
CA GLU A 345 -7.71 -4.00 -2.85
C GLU A 345 -8.65 -4.85 -3.71
N SER A 346 -8.19 -6.05 -4.04
CA SER A 346 -8.92 -7.05 -4.85
C SER A 346 -8.47 -8.46 -4.47
N SER A 347 -8.09 -8.59 -3.20
CA SER A 347 -7.62 -9.82 -2.56
C SER A 347 -8.45 -10.11 -1.31
N ASP A 348 -8.39 -11.36 -0.85
CA ASP A 348 -9.21 -11.84 0.26
C ASP A 348 -8.57 -11.70 1.64
N ASN A 349 -7.28 -11.35 1.73
CA ASN A 349 -6.51 -11.38 2.98
C ASN A 349 -7.09 -10.50 4.10
N GLY A 350 -7.87 -9.46 3.80
CA GLY A 350 -8.62 -8.67 4.79
C GLY A 350 -10.08 -9.08 5.01
N LEU A 351 -10.58 -10.04 4.23
CA LEU A 351 -12.01 -10.34 4.04
C LEU A 351 -12.36 -11.83 4.23
N LEU A 352 -11.36 -12.64 4.60
CA LEU A 352 -11.56 -13.97 5.17
C LEU A 352 -12.39 -13.92 6.47
N GLU A 353 -12.84 -15.08 6.92
CA GLU A 353 -13.33 -15.32 8.27
C GLU A 353 -12.17 -15.45 9.23
N PHE A 354 -12.23 -14.69 10.31
CA PHE A 354 -11.26 -14.66 11.38
C PHE A 354 -11.90 -15.03 12.72
N ASP A 355 -11.13 -15.68 13.57
CA ASP A 355 -11.46 -15.79 14.99
C ASP A 355 -11.26 -14.43 15.72
N ALA A 356 -11.60 -14.38 17.01
CA ALA A 356 -11.42 -13.16 17.81
C ALA A 356 -9.95 -12.72 17.96
N ARG A 357 -8.99 -13.58 17.61
CA ARG A 357 -7.55 -13.30 17.60
C ARG A 357 -7.03 -12.92 16.22
N SER A 358 -7.92 -12.71 15.24
CA SER A 358 -7.56 -12.40 13.86
C SER A 358 -6.81 -13.53 13.13
N THR A 359 -7.04 -14.78 13.54
CA THR A 359 -6.53 -15.95 12.84
C THR A 359 -7.55 -16.40 11.78
N PRO A 360 -7.14 -16.58 10.52
CA PRO A 360 -8.01 -17.12 9.48
C PRO A 360 -8.60 -18.48 9.87
N LYS A 361 -9.92 -18.63 9.77
CA LYS A 361 -10.61 -19.91 9.99
C LYS A 361 -10.41 -20.85 8.80
N GLN A 362 -10.48 -22.15 9.02
CA GLN A 362 -10.39 -23.14 7.95
C GLN A 362 -11.77 -23.44 7.35
N GLY A 363 -11.81 -23.92 6.10
CA GLY A 363 -13.05 -24.45 5.47
C GLY A 363 -14.12 -23.40 5.16
N GLN A 364 -13.71 -22.17 4.84
CA GLN A 364 -14.61 -21.05 4.58
C GLN A 364 -15.27 -21.17 3.18
N PRO A 365 -16.53 -20.71 2.99
CA PRO A 365 -17.18 -20.72 1.68
C PRO A 365 -16.55 -19.70 0.72
N ALA A 366 -15.88 -20.20 -0.32
CA ALA A 366 -15.21 -19.36 -1.33
C ALA A 366 -16.11 -18.27 -1.93
N LYS A 367 -17.39 -18.59 -2.22
CA LYS A 367 -18.35 -17.62 -2.78
C LYS A 367 -18.65 -16.43 -1.86
N LEU A 368 -18.62 -16.64 -0.54
CA LEU A 368 -18.85 -15.55 0.42
C LEU A 368 -17.64 -14.64 0.51
N ILE A 369 -16.44 -15.21 0.49
CA ILE A 369 -15.18 -14.46 0.41
C ILE A 369 -15.16 -13.64 -0.87
N GLU A 370 -15.40 -14.28 -2.01
CA GLU A 370 -15.44 -13.63 -3.33
C GLU A 370 -16.45 -12.47 -3.36
N LEU A 371 -17.63 -12.62 -2.74
CA LEU A 371 -18.61 -11.53 -2.63
C LEU A 371 -18.05 -10.32 -1.87
N ARG A 372 -17.33 -10.55 -0.76
CA ARG A 372 -16.71 -9.45 0.02
C ARG A 372 -15.62 -8.76 -0.78
N VAL A 373 -14.78 -9.52 -1.48
CA VAL A 373 -13.73 -8.96 -2.36
C VAL A 373 -14.36 -8.15 -3.48
N ARG A 374 -15.43 -8.64 -4.10
CA ARG A 374 -16.18 -7.91 -5.12
C ARG A 374 -16.76 -6.60 -4.58
N ASP A 375 -17.30 -6.61 -3.35
CA ASP A 375 -17.80 -5.39 -2.71
C ASP A 375 -16.67 -4.37 -2.46
N GLU A 376 -15.45 -4.82 -2.14
CA GLU A 376 -14.28 -3.93 -2.01
C GLU A 376 -13.87 -3.30 -3.35
N VAL A 377 -13.88 -4.09 -4.44
CA VAL A 377 -13.68 -3.56 -5.79
C VAL A 377 -14.73 -2.50 -6.13
N LEU A 378 -16.00 -2.76 -5.83
CA LEU A 378 -17.10 -1.82 -6.04
C LEU A 378 -16.92 -0.51 -5.27
N ARG A 379 -16.43 -0.56 -4.02
CA ARG A 379 -16.16 0.67 -3.24
C ARG A 379 -15.12 1.57 -3.94
N ALA A 380 -14.03 0.99 -4.42
CA ALA A 380 -13.00 1.73 -5.15
C ALA A 380 -13.53 2.30 -6.48
N ARG A 381 -14.37 1.55 -7.21
CA ARG A 381 -15.04 2.06 -8.44
C ARG A 381 -16.02 3.20 -8.14
N ASN A 382 -16.83 3.07 -7.09
CA ASN A 382 -17.79 4.10 -6.71
C ASN A 382 -17.09 5.38 -6.24
N LEU A 383 -15.94 5.26 -5.57
CA LEU A 383 -15.09 6.40 -5.25
C LEU A 383 -14.60 7.10 -6.51
N LEU A 384 -14.13 6.33 -7.49
CA LEU A 384 -13.67 6.89 -8.76
C LEU A 384 -14.75 7.68 -9.49
N GLN A 385 -15.98 7.17 -9.53
CA GLN A 385 -17.13 7.86 -10.13
C GLN A 385 -17.48 9.20 -9.46
N ARG A 386 -17.07 9.40 -8.20
CA ARG A 386 -17.31 10.63 -7.44
C ARG A 386 -16.16 11.65 -7.55
N HIS A 387 -15.02 11.28 -8.13
CA HIS A 387 -13.82 12.10 -8.15
C HIS A 387 -13.13 12.12 -9.52
N GLU A 388 -13.41 13.17 -10.30
CA GLU A 388 -12.87 13.37 -11.66
C GLU A 388 -11.35 13.64 -11.71
N ASP A 389 -10.74 13.98 -10.58
CA ASP A 389 -9.30 14.26 -10.45
C ASP A 389 -8.45 12.98 -10.32
N ILE A 390 -9.08 11.84 -10.02
CA ILE A 390 -8.43 10.53 -10.02
C ILE A 390 -8.34 10.03 -11.46
N ARG A 391 -7.11 9.83 -11.95
CA ARG A 391 -6.86 9.47 -13.35
C ARG A 391 -6.70 7.99 -13.59
N ARG A 392 -6.34 7.24 -12.54
CA ARG A 392 -6.05 5.80 -12.63
C ARG A 392 -6.51 5.07 -11.38
N LEU A 393 -7.04 3.86 -11.57
CA LEU A 393 -7.33 2.91 -10.51
C LEU A 393 -6.73 1.54 -10.88
N LEU A 394 -5.80 1.06 -10.07
CA LEU A 394 -5.17 -0.24 -10.23
C LEU A 394 -5.71 -1.23 -9.20
N TYR A 395 -5.92 -2.47 -9.61
CA TYR A 395 -6.26 -3.60 -8.74
C TYR A 395 -5.14 -4.64 -8.73
N PHE A 396 -4.98 -5.41 -7.67
CA PHE A 396 -4.09 -6.56 -7.70
C PHE A 396 -4.67 -7.69 -8.56
N THR A 397 -3.83 -8.31 -9.39
CA THR A 397 -4.20 -9.52 -10.12
C THR A 397 -4.11 -10.79 -9.29
N TYR A 398 -3.23 -10.86 -8.27
CA TYR A 398 -2.81 -12.05 -7.50
C TYR A 398 -3.51 -13.38 -7.89
N ALA A 399 -2.74 -14.33 -8.44
CA ALA A 399 -3.13 -15.73 -8.44
C ALA A 399 -2.75 -16.34 -7.10
N ASN A 400 -3.73 -16.88 -6.36
CA ASN A 400 -3.65 -17.51 -5.03
C ASN A 400 -2.22 -17.75 -4.52
N ALA A 401 -1.62 -16.71 -3.95
CA ALA A 401 -0.20 -16.67 -3.63
C ALA A 401 0.00 -16.86 -2.13
N TYR A 402 1.00 -17.66 -1.76
CA TYR A 402 1.41 -17.75 -0.35
C TYR A 402 2.25 -16.53 0.02
N ASP A 403 1.76 -15.73 0.96
CA ASP A 403 2.53 -14.65 1.58
C ASP A 403 3.23 -15.18 2.85
N PRO A 404 4.57 -15.36 2.81
CA PRO A 404 5.33 -15.86 3.95
C PRO A 404 5.42 -14.85 5.10
N ALA A 405 5.17 -13.56 4.87
CA ALA A 405 5.26 -12.53 5.91
C ALA A 405 4.06 -12.57 6.87
N ILE A 406 2.90 -13.01 6.39
CA ILE A 406 1.68 -13.19 7.20
C ILE A 406 1.24 -14.67 7.28
N ALA A 407 2.03 -15.58 6.70
CA ALA A 407 1.79 -17.02 6.66
C ALA A 407 0.39 -17.40 6.15
N LEU A 408 -0.04 -16.76 5.06
CA LEU A 408 -1.40 -16.88 4.52
C LEU A 408 -1.38 -17.10 3.01
N HIS A 409 -2.25 -17.97 2.51
CA HIS A 409 -2.61 -18.01 1.11
C HIS A 409 -3.62 -16.90 0.82
N ILE A 410 -3.25 -15.99 -0.08
CA ILE A 410 -4.06 -14.83 -0.47
C ILE A 410 -4.63 -15.10 -1.85
N GLY A 411 -5.95 -15.29 -1.92
CA GLY A 411 -6.69 -15.30 -3.17
C GLY A 411 -6.85 -13.88 -3.70
N GLY A 412 -6.60 -13.67 -4.99
CA GLY A 412 -6.81 -12.40 -5.66
C GLY A 412 -7.81 -12.48 -6.81
N ALA A 413 -7.94 -11.36 -7.53
CA ALA A 413 -8.87 -11.22 -8.63
C ALA A 413 -8.73 -12.35 -9.67
N ALA A 414 -7.51 -12.81 -9.97
CA ALA A 414 -7.28 -13.87 -10.97
C ALA A 414 -8.11 -15.14 -10.72
N ASP A 415 -8.40 -15.48 -9.47
CA ASP A 415 -9.15 -16.69 -9.09
C ASP A 415 -10.62 -16.39 -8.73
N MET A 416 -11.09 -15.16 -8.96
CA MET A 416 -12.41 -14.66 -8.54
C MET A 416 -13.19 -14.09 -9.73
N PRO A 417 -13.94 -14.93 -10.48
CA PRO A 417 -14.59 -14.52 -11.72
C PRO A 417 -15.54 -13.33 -11.60
N SER A 418 -16.30 -13.23 -10.49
CA SER A 418 -17.22 -12.10 -10.29
C SER A 418 -16.49 -10.80 -9.93
N VAL A 419 -15.27 -10.89 -9.37
CA VAL A 419 -14.39 -9.75 -9.12
C VAL A 419 -13.80 -9.25 -10.45
N LEU A 420 -13.25 -10.15 -11.28
CA LEU A 420 -12.76 -9.79 -12.62
C LEU A 420 -13.86 -9.19 -13.49
N ALA A 421 -15.03 -9.80 -13.51
CA ALA A 421 -16.17 -9.29 -14.25
C ALA A 421 -16.59 -7.87 -13.79
N GLU A 422 -16.34 -7.51 -12.53
CA GLU A 422 -16.57 -6.15 -12.05
C GLU A 422 -15.43 -5.21 -12.45
N ILE A 423 -14.17 -5.64 -12.42
CA ILE A 423 -13.01 -4.83 -12.86
C ILE A 423 -13.13 -4.52 -14.36
N TYR A 424 -13.50 -5.50 -15.19
CA TYR A 424 -13.59 -5.37 -16.66
C TYR A 424 -14.76 -4.56 -17.18
N ARG A 425 -15.66 -4.08 -16.30
CA ARG A 425 -16.71 -3.15 -16.69
C ARG A 425 -16.09 -1.78 -16.94
N ASN A 426 -15.47 -1.56 -18.08
CA ASN A 426 -14.99 -0.22 -18.48
C ASN A 426 -16.10 0.58 -19.15
#